data_AF-A0A662E4Y7-F1
#
_entry.id   AF-A0A662E4Y7-F1
#
_cell.length_a   1.000
_cell.length_b   1.000
_cell.length_c   1.000
_cell.angle_alpha   90.00
_cell.angle_beta   90.00
_cell.angle_gamma   90.00
#
_symmetry.space_group_name_H-M   'P 1'
#
loop_
_entity.id
_entity.type
_entity.pdbx_description
1 polymer ?
#
loop_
_entity_poly.entity_id
_entity_poly.type
_entity_poly.pdbx_seq_one_letter_code
_entity_poly.pdbx_strand_id
1 'polypeptide(L)'
;MRRVNEDNVDLNRNFVDWSEPPPTNEEYGGLAHLLVPEEWDEDTQQATTMKLLEFAEREGFERLQAVVSGGQYTHPTGVFYGGAGPVWSHLWLRENAPLLAGTSRQVCILDLHTGLGPWGHGELISHEGRGDAGYERGTKWWGDVRSMVDGESVSADLSGDWLGRIQSLLPQCEVTAVALEFGTVDTVTVLQALRADAHLHAHGDPTGPGAADVRAQVRAAFADDDPAWLATLLPRFDEVAGAATANLSVS
;
A
#
# COMPACT_ATOMS: atom_id res chain seq x y z
N MET A 1 -4.08 3.52 -15.64
CA MET A 1 -4.21 3.39 -14.18
C MET A 1 -2.81 3.22 -13.63
N ARG A 2 -2.49 3.91 -12.55
CA ARG A 2 -1.24 3.74 -11.79
C ARG A 2 -1.62 3.54 -10.32
N ARG A 3 -0.75 2.92 -9.54
CA ARG A 3 -0.92 2.79 -8.08
C ARG A 3 -0.62 4.10 -7.34
N VAL A 4 0.21 4.95 -7.95
CA VAL A 4 0.68 6.23 -7.41
C VAL A 4 -0.17 7.39 -7.91
N ASN A 5 0.00 8.56 -7.29
CA ASN A 5 -0.60 9.81 -7.76
C ASN A 5 0.11 10.38 -9.01
N GLU A 6 -0.29 11.59 -9.41
CA GLU A 6 0.26 12.36 -10.53
C GLU A 6 1.77 12.67 -10.41
N ASP A 7 2.31 12.69 -9.19
CA ASP A 7 3.71 13.01 -8.88
C ASP A 7 4.57 11.76 -8.65
N ASN A 8 4.08 10.56 -9.01
CA ASN A 8 4.70 9.28 -8.70
C ASN A 8 4.77 8.95 -7.19
N VAL A 9 3.97 9.64 -6.37
CA VAL A 9 3.94 9.44 -4.92
C VAL A 9 2.98 8.32 -4.55
N ASP A 10 3.48 7.36 -3.79
CA ASP A 10 2.67 6.37 -3.08
C ASP A 10 2.10 7.03 -1.81
N LEU A 11 0.78 7.14 -1.75
CA LEU A 11 0.10 7.82 -0.64
C LEU A 11 0.34 7.12 0.70
N ASN A 12 0.56 5.81 0.72
CA ASN A 12 0.84 5.07 1.95
C ASN A 12 2.29 5.27 2.44
N ARG A 13 3.07 6.12 1.77
CA ARG A 13 4.40 6.60 2.22
C ARG A 13 4.44 8.13 2.34
N ASN A 14 3.35 8.85 2.11
CA ASN A 14 3.38 10.31 2.12
C ASN A 14 2.95 10.92 3.47
N PHE A 15 2.25 10.18 4.32
CA PHE A 15 1.72 10.69 5.60
C PHE A 15 2.76 10.66 6.73
N VAL A 16 4.03 10.96 6.42
CA VAL A 16 5.08 11.22 7.42
C VAL A 16 4.93 12.62 8.03
N ASP A 17 5.68 12.88 9.11
CA ASP A 17 5.81 14.24 9.64
C ASP A 17 6.78 15.04 8.76
N TRP A 18 6.22 15.88 7.89
CA TRP A 18 7.00 16.74 7.00
C TRP A 18 7.67 17.94 7.69
N SER A 19 7.52 18.11 9.01
CA SER A 19 8.32 19.07 9.77
C SER A 19 9.72 18.55 10.11
N GLU A 20 9.93 17.23 10.00
CA GLU A 20 11.20 16.54 10.18
C GLU A 20 11.73 16.03 8.82
N PRO A 21 13.02 15.70 8.72
CA PRO A 21 13.55 15.00 7.55
C PRO A 21 12.80 13.67 7.33
N PRO A 22 12.46 13.32 6.08
CA PRO A 22 11.79 12.05 5.82
C PRO A 22 12.70 10.85 6.13
N PRO A 23 12.13 9.67 6.41
CA PRO A 23 12.90 8.45 6.67
C PRO A 23 13.90 8.13 5.55
N THR A 24 15.07 7.64 5.93
CA THR A 24 16.07 7.15 4.97
C THR A 24 15.88 5.66 4.69
N ASN A 25 16.20 5.23 3.47
CA ASN A 25 16.21 3.83 3.08
C ASN A 25 17.43 3.56 2.17
N GLU A 26 18.59 3.35 2.80
CA GLU A 26 19.87 3.17 2.08
C GLU A 26 19.91 1.86 1.29
N GLU A 27 19.29 0.79 1.80
CA GLU A 27 19.20 -0.50 1.10
C GLU A 27 18.39 -0.40 -0.18
N TYR A 28 17.28 0.36 -0.16
CA TYR A 28 16.57 0.68 -1.41
C TYR A 28 17.49 1.38 -2.39
N GLY A 29 18.31 2.33 -1.93
CA GLY A 29 19.29 3.02 -2.78
C GLY A 29 20.26 2.05 -3.47
N GLY A 30 20.68 0.99 -2.78
CA GLY A 30 21.48 -0.09 -3.36
C GLY A 30 20.73 -0.90 -4.44
N LEU A 31 19.40 -1.00 -4.36
CA LEU A 31 18.54 -1.74 -5.28
C LEU A 31 17.89 -0.86 -6.37
N ALA A 32 17.94 0.46 -6.27
CA ALA A 32 17.17 1.37 -7.10
C ALA A 32 17.39 1.16 -8.61
N HIS A 33 18.65 1.00 -9.03
CA HIS A 33 19.04 0.73 -10.42
C HIS A 33 18.60 -0.65 -10.93
N LEU A 34 18.27 -1.59 -10.03
CA LEU A 34 17.68 -2.87 -10.38
C LEU A 34 16.16 -2.76 -10.50
N LEU A 35 15.54 -1.98 -9.62
CA LEU A 35 14.09 -1.77 -9.61
C LEU A 35 13.65 -0.97 -10.85
N VAL A 36 14.31 0.14 -11.13
CA VAL A 36 14.05 1.03 -12.27
C VAL A 36 15.36 1.26 -13.02
N PRO A 37 15.79 0.31 -13.88
CA PRO A 37 16.96 0.46 -14.74
C PRO A 37 16.73 1.51 -15.83
N GLU A 38 17.79 1.97 -16.51
CA GLU A 38 17.67 2.93 -17.61
C GLU A 38 17.00 2.31 -18.86
N GLU A 39 17.31 1.05 -19.14
CA GLU A 39 16.78 0.26 -20.26
C GLU A 39 15.74 -0.77 -19.77
N TRP A 40 14.78 -1.15 -20.61
CA TRP A 40 13.69 -2.07 -20.26
C TRP A 40 13.41 -3.13 -21.34
N ASP A 41 14.46 -3.57 -22.03
CA ASP A 41 14.37 -4.76 -22.88
C ASP A 41 14.31 -6.06 -22.06
N GLU A 42 14.03 -7.17 -22.74
CA GLU A 42 13.85 -8.48 -22.12
C GLU A 42 15.11 -8.95 -21.36
N ASP A 43 16.29 -8.73 -21.94
CA ASP A 43 17.57 -9.09 -21.33
C ASP A 43 17.82 -8.29 -20.04
N THR A 44 17.53 -6.98 -20.05
CA THR A 44 17.67 -6.10 -18.89
C THR A 44 16.68 -6.47 -17.80
N GLN A 45 15.43 -6.74 -18.15
CA GLN A 45 14.40 -7.20 -17.20
C GLN A 45 14.81 -8.52 -16.56
N GLN A 46 15.33 -9.49 -17.33
CA GLN A 46 15.80 -10.76 -16.80
C GLN A 46 17.01 -10.57 -15.87
N ALA A 47 18.03 -9.83 -16.30
CA ALA A 47 19.26 -9.64 -15.55
C ALA A 47 19.02 -8.91 -14.21
N THR A 48 18.20 -7.86 -14.22
CA THR A 48 17.85 -7.11 -13.01
C THR A 48 16.97 -7.92 -12.06
N THR A 49 16.04 -8.73 -12.59
CA THR A 49 15.22 -9.64 -11.78
C THR A 49 16.08 -10.71 -11.10
N MET A 50 17.05 -11.30 -11.81
CA MET A 50 17.97 -12.27 -11.22
C MET A 50 18.78 -11.66 -10.07
N LYS A 51 19.28 -10.42 -10.21
CA LYS A 51 20.00 -9.75 -9.12
C LYS A 51 19.12 -9.44 -7.90
N LEU A 52 17.83 -9.12 -8.11
CA LEU A 52 16.88 -8.98 -7.00
C LEU A 52 16.64 -10.33 -6.30
N LEU A 53 16.57 -11.43 -7.05
CA LEU A 53 16.47 -12.78 -6.49
C LEU A 53 17.74 -13.19 -5.74
N GLU A 54 18.93 -12.83 -6.22
CA GLU A 54 20.20 -13.05 -5.51
C GLU A 54 20.25 -12.27 -4.18
N PHE A 55 19.69 -11.06 -4.14
CA PHE A 55 19.51 -10.32 -2.89
C PHE A 55 18.55 -11.07 -1.95
N ALA A 56 17.41 -11.54 -2.46
CA ALA A 56 16.44 -12.31 -1.67
C ALA A 56 17.00 -13.65 -1.17
N GLU A 57 17.85 -14.32 -1.95
CA GLU A 57 18.51 -15.56 -1.53
C GLU A 57 19.48 -15.32 -0.37
N ARG A 58 20.18 -14.18 -0.38
CA ARG A 58 21.16 -13.83 0.66
C ARG A 58 20.51 -13.27 1.93
N GLU A 59 19.54 -12.38 1.79
CA GLU A 59 18.96 -11.60 2.89
C GLU A 59 17.55 -12.06 3.30
N GLY A 60 16.91 -12.92 2.50
CA GLY A 60 15.53 -13.37 2.66
C GLY A 60 14.52 -12.58 1.81
N PHE A 61 13.48 -13.26 1.32
CA PHE A 61 12.39 -12.64 0.57
C PHE A 61 11.65 -11.57 1.38
N GLU A 62 11.43 -11.82 2.67
CA GLU A 62 10.81 -10.86 3.59
C GLU A 62 11.65 -9.57 3.68
N ARG A 63 12.98 -9.67 3.68
CA ARG A 63 13.86 -8.49 3.69
C ARG A 63 13.76 -7.72 2.39
N LEU A 64 13.79 -8.39 1.23
CA LEU A 64 13.58 -7.73 -0.06
C LEU A 64 12.25 -6.98 -0.08
N GLN A 65 11.17 -7.64 0.36
CA GLN A 65 9.85 -7.03 0.44
C GLN A 65 9.85 -5.82 1.37
N ALA A 66 10.42 -5.92 2.57
CA ALA A 66 10.50 -4.82 3.52
C ALA A 66 11.31 -3.64 2.97
N VAL A 67 12.45 -3.88 2.31
CA VAL A 67 13.30 -2.82 1.72
C VAL A 67 12.57 -2.11 0.60
N VAL A 68 11.96 -2.84 -0.33
CA VAL A 68 11.31 -2.25 -1.52
C VAL A 68 10.01 -1.57 -1.14
N SER A 69 9.15 -2.28 -0.40
CA SER A 69 7.83 -1.76 -0.05
C SER A 69 7.86 -0.79 1.13
N GLY A 70 8.88 -0.80 2.01
CA GLY A 70 8.96 0.14 3.14
C GLY A 70 8.98 1.62 2.74
N GLY A 71 9.26 1.91 1.48
CA GLY A 71 9.22 3.24 0.88
C GLY A 71 10.55 3.97 0.94
N GLN A 72 10.65 5.05 0.17
CA GLN A 72 11.87 5.82 0.01
C GLN A 72 11.54 7.25 -0.46
N TYR A 73 12.48 8.18 -0.27
CA TYR A 73 12.27 9.61 -0.50
C TYR A 73 13.39 10.27 -1.33
N THR A 74 14.28 9.47 -1.90
CA THR A 74 15.49 9.94 -2.60
C THR A 74 15.49 9.64 -4.11
N HIS A 75 14.57 8.81 -4.58
CA HIS A 75 14.41 8.38 -5.97
C HIS A 75 13.00 8.75 -6.46
N PRO A 76 12.77 10.00 -6.92
CA PRO A 76 11.43 10.47 -7.27
C PRO A 76 10.76 9.69 -8.40
N THR A 77 11.54 9.00 -9.24
CA THR A 77 11.07 8.12 -10.32
C THR A 77 10.99 6.65 -9.93
N GLY A 78 11.39 6.31 -8.70
CA GLY A 78 11.41 4.94 -8.19
C GLY A 78 10.03 4.43 -7.77
N VAL A 79 9.93 3.11 -7.56
CA VAL A 79 8.76 2.49 -6.92
C VAL A 79 8.67 2.88 -5.44
N PHE A 80 7.45 2.97 -4.90
CA PHE A 80 7.19 3.30 -3.49
C PHE A 80 7.82 4.64 -3.02
N TYR A 81 7.88 5.63 -3.91
CA TYR A 81 8.35 6.97 -3.57
C TYR A 81 7.33 7.69 -2.66
N GLY A 82 7.79 8.20 -1.52
CA GLY A 82 6.94 8.91 -0.55
C GLY A 82 6.77 10.40 -0.79
N GLY A 83 7.42 10.98 -1.80
CA GLY A 83 7.33 12.41 -2.12
C GLY A 83 8.48 13.26 -1.56
N ALA A 84 8.41 14.56 -1.81
CA ALA A 84 9.33 15.58 -1.29
C ALA A 84 8.62 16.59 -0.37
N GLY A 85 7.41 16.26 0.06
CA GLY A 85 6.50 17.09 0.83
C GLY A 85 5.09 16.49 0.86
N PRO A 86 4.16 17.10 1.61
CA PRO A 86 2.77 16.66 1.60
C PRO A 86 2.15 16.90 0.22
N VAL A 87 1.66 15.83 -0.43
CA VAL A 87 0.97 15.96 -1.73
C VAL A 87 -0.47 16.44 -1.54
N TRP A 88 -1.13 16.76 -2.66
CA TRP A 88 -2.51 17.27 -2.63
C TRP A 88 -3.45 16.38 -1.80
N SER A 89 -3.42 15.06 -1.97
CA SER A 89 -4.30 14.13 -1.23
C SER A 89 -4.05 14.16 0.29
N HIS A 90 -2.81 14.33 0.71
CA HIS A 90 -2.46 14.51 2.12
C HIS A 90 -3.10 15.78 2.66
N LEU A 91 -2.87 16.91 2.00
CA LEU A 91 -3.41 18.21 2.41
C LEU A 91 -4.94 18.18 2.43
N TRP A 92 -5.55 17.61 1.39
CA TRP A 92 -6.99 17.48 1.28
C TRP A 92 -7.57 16.66 2.45
N LEU A 93 -6.99 15.49 2.76
CA LEU A 93 -7.46 14.66 3.86
C LEU A 93 -7.33 15.38 5.20
N ARG A 94 -6.20 16.06 5.43
CA ARG A 94 -5.98 16.85 6.66
C ARG A 94 -7.02 17.95 6.84
N GLU A 95 -7.39 18.64 5.77
CA GLU A 95 -8.39 19.71 5.81
C GLU A 95 -9.82 19.19 5.93
N ASN A 96 -10.13 18.06 5.30
CA ASN A 96 -11.51 17.59 5.15
C ASN A 96 -11.90 16.49 6.15
N ALA A 97 -10.97 15.72 6.71
CA ALA A 97 -11.30 14.65 7.66
C ALA A 97 -12.14 15.16 8.85
N PRO A 98 -11.81 16.28 9.53
CA PRO A 98 -12.64 16.82 10.61
C PRO A 98 -14.05 17.21 10.15
N LEU A 99 -14.18 17.74 8.92
CA LEU A 99 -15.47 18.14 8.35
C LEU A 99 -16.34 16.91 8.03
N LEU A 100 -15.72 15.85 7.50
CA LEU A 100 -16.38 14.57 7.21
C LEU A 100 -16.81 13.86 8.48
N ALA A 101 -15.98 13.87 9.53
CA ALA A 101 -16.34 13.32 10.83
C ALA A 101 -17.48 14.12 11.49
N GLY A 102 -17.54 15.43 11.26
CA GLY A 102 -18.58 16.30 11.79
C GLY A 102 -18.62 16.26 13.32
N THR A 103 -19.78 15.93 13.89
CA THR A 103 -19.96 15.78 15.34
C THR A 103 -19.85 14.33 15.84
N SER A 104 -19.35 13.42 15.01
CA SER A 104 -19.24 12.01 15.35
C SER A 104 -18.24 11.80 16.48
N ARG A 105 -18.60 10.95 17.45
CA ARG A 105 -17.69 10.55 18.54
C ARG A 105 -16.87 9.32 18.17
N GLN A 106 -17.36 8.52 17.23
CA GLN A 106 -16.71 7.32 16.73
C GLN A 106 -16.67 7.39 15.21
N VAL A 107 -15.56 6.95 14.63
CA VAL A 107 -15.37 6.86 13.19
C VAL A 107 -14.80 5.49 12.87
N CYS A 108 -15.41 4.79 11.92
CA CYS A 108 -14.84 3.58 11.34
C CYS A 108 -14.29 3.89 9.94
N ILE A 109 -13.12 3.35 9.63
CA ILE A 109 -12.55 3.41 8.28
C ILE A 109 -12.25 2.00 7.80
N LEU A 110 -12.81 1.66 6.64
CA LEU A 110 -12.46 0.46 5.89
C LEU A 110 -11.69 0.93 4.66
N ASP A 111 -10.38 0.67 4.62
CA ASP A 111 -9.55 1.02 3.48
C ASP A 111 -9.37 -0.20 2.57
N LEU A 112 -9.77 -0.09 1.31
CA LEU A 112 -9.83 -1.23 0.40
C LEU A 112 -8.56 -1.33 -0.43
N HIS A 113 -7.90 -2.48 -0.34
CA HIS A 113 -6.66 -2.75 -1.06
C HIS A 113 -6.72 -4.06 -1.84
N THR A 114 -5.80 -4.16 -2.78
CA THR A 114 -5.56 -5.34 -3.59
C THR A 114 -4.07 -5.48 -3.83
N GLY A 115 -3.61 -6.70 -4.09
CA GLY A 115 -2.24 -6.98 -4.53
C GLY A 115 -1.38 -7.75 -3.54
N LEU A 116 -1.81 -7.96 -2.29
CA LEU A 116 -1.06 -8.76 -1.31
C LEU A 116 -1.88 -9.91 -0.73
N GLY A 117 -1.18 -10.99 -0.38
CA GLY A 117 -1.77 -12.16 0.27
C GLY A 117 -2.42 -13.16 -0.71
N PRO A 118 -3.12 -14.18 -0.17
CA PRO A 118 -3.75 -15.22 -0.99
C PRO A 118 -4.90 -14.68 -1.83
N TRP A 119 -5.05 -15.24 -3.04
CA TRP A 119 -6.06 -14.88 -4.02
C TRP A 119 -7.47 -14.81 -3.40
N GLY A 120 -8.08 -13.62 -3.45
CA GLY A 120 -9.45 -13.38 -3.00
C GLY A 120 -9.71 -13.47 -1.49
N HIS A 121 -8.67 -13.58 -0.64
CA HIS A 121 -8.82 -13.86 0.79
C HIS A 121 -9.42 -12.71 1.61
N GLY A 122 -8.94 -11.47 1.44
CA GLY A 122 -9.38 -10.32 2.23
C GLY A 122 -8.82 -10.31 3.66
N GLU A 123 -7.50 -10.18 3.79
CA GLU A 123 -6.83 -10.00 5.08
C GLU A 123 -7.20 -8.64 5.70
N LEU A 124 -7.40 -8.62 7.01
CA LEU A 124 -7.64 -7.41 7.77
C LEU A 124 -6.34 -6.92 8.41
N ILE A 125 -5.84 -5.78 7.96
CA ILE A 125 -4.55 -5.24 8.33
C ILE A 125 -4.73 -3.99 9.20
N SER A 126 -4.13 -4.01 10.38
CA SER A 126 -4.05 -2.89 11.31
C SER A 126 -2.71 -2.18 11.20
N HIS A 127 -2.75 -0.85 11.22
CA HIS A 127 -1.58 0.02 11.36
C HIS A 127 -1.09 0.16 12.80
N GLU A 128 -1.91 -0.26 13.76
CA GLU A 128 -1.60 -0.28 15.18
C GLU A 128 -1.15 -1.67 15.63
N GLY A 129 -0.40 -1.70 16.74
CA GLY A 129 0.14 -2.92 17.34
C GLY A 129 -0.75 -3.52 18.42
N ARG A 130 -0.41 -4.74 18.85
CA ARG A 130 -1.09 -5.42 19.97
C ARG A 130 -1.04 -4.56 21.24
N GLY A 131 -2.19 -4.40 21.88
CA GLY A 131 -2.34 -3.56 23.07
C GLY A 131 -2.73 -2.11 22.78
N ASP A 132 -2.64 -1.65 21.52
CA ASP A 132 -3.19 -0.36 21.12
C ASP A 132 -4.72 -0.41 21.07
N ALA A 133 -5.35 0.72 21.40
CA ALA A 133 -6.80 0.75 21.62
C ALA A 133 -7.61 0.42 20.35
N GLY A 134 -7.19 0.89 19.17
CA GLY A 134 -7.87 0.60 17.92
C GLY A 134 -7.62 -0.83 17.43
N TYR A 135 -6.43 -1.40 17.61
CA TYR A 135 -6.15 -2.81 17.37
C TYR A 135 -7.07 -3.71 18.22
N GLU A 136 -7.18 -3.45 19.52
CA GLU A 136 -8.03 -4.21 20.43
C GLU A 136 -9.53 -4.06 20.09
N ARG A 137 -9.97 -2.87 19.68
CA ARG A 137 -11.34 -2.66 19.18
C ARG A 137 -11.57 -3.40 17.87
N GLY A 138 -10.67 -3.29 16.91
CA GLY A 138 -10.78 -3.95 15.61
C GLY A 138 -10.83 -5.47 15.75
N THR A 139 -9.97 -6.04 16.61
CA THR A 139 -9.98 -7.47 16.94
C THR A 139 -11.33 -7.89 17.54
N LYS A 140 -11.95 -7.06 18.40
CA LYS A 140 -13.30 -7.34 18.92
C LYS A 140 -14.39 -7.26 17.85
N TRP A 141 -14.24 -6.36 16.87
CA TRP A 141 -15.23 -6.15 15.82
C TRP A 141 -15.17 -7.23 14.73
N TRP A 142 -13.96 -7.60 14.32
CA TRP A 142 -13.73 -8.41 13.12
C TRP A 142 -12.96 -9.71 13.36
N GLY A 143 -12.46 -9.95 14.57
CA GLY A 143 -11.70 -11.16 14.89
C GLY A 143 -10.25 -11.07 14.41
N ASP A 144 -9.94 -11.74 13.29
CA ASP A 144 -8.56 -12.00 12.85
C ASP A 144 -7.90 -10.78 12.17
N VAL A 145 -7.71 -9.71 12.93
CA VAL A 145 -6.94 -8.53 12.53
C VAL A 145 -5.45 -8.80 12.70
N ARG A 146 -4.66 -8.45 11.69
CA ARG A 146 -3.20 -8.63 11.64
C ARG A 146 -2.48 -7.30 11.75
N SER A 147 -1.55 -7.18 12.70
CA SER A 147 -0.75 -5.97 12.89
C SER A 147 0.44 -5.92 11.91
N MET A 148 0.60 -4.80 11.20
CA MET A 148 1.77 -4.57 10.34
C MET A 148 3.04 -4.27 11.16
N VAL A 149 2.91 -3.66 12.34
CA VAL A 149 4.05 -3.28 13.20
C VAL A 149 4.56 -4.44 14.06
N ASP A 150 3.74 -5.46 14.29
CA ASP A 150 4.14 -6.69 15.02
C ASP A 150 4.60 -7.82 14.09
N GLY A 151 4.66 -7.58 12.78
CA GLY A 151 5.10 -8.56 11.78
C GLY A 151 4.11 -9.71 11.54
N GLU A 152 2.82 -9.48 11.77
CA GLU A 152 1.77 -10.50 11.59
C GLU A 152 1.07 -10.43 10.24
N SER A 153 1.21 -9.30 9.54
CA SER A 153 0.53 -9.01 8.28
C SER A 153 1.38 -9.35 7.05
N VAL A 154 0.70 -9.58 5.93
CA VAL A 154 1.33 -9.61 4.60
C VAL A 154 1.93 -8.26 4.19
N SER A 155 1.52 -7.15 4.80
CA SER A 155 2.11 -5.83 4.57
C SER A 155 3.34 -5.62 5.45
N ALA A 156 4.38 -4.96 4.90
CA ALA A 156 5.50 -4.47 5.68
C ALA A 156 5.08 -3.36 6.66
N ASP A 157 5.90 -3.09 7.66
CA ASP A 157 5.80 -1.87 8.47
C ASP A 157 6.17 -0.64 7.61
N LEU A 158 5.30 0.36 7.60
CA LEU A 158 5.34 1.49 6.67
C LEU A 158 5.44 2.79 7.44
N SER A 159 6.46 3.57 7.12
CA SER A 159 6.48 4.98 7.51
C SER A 159 5.66 5.80 6.52
N GLY A 160 4.63 6.47 7.04
CA GLY A 160 3.79 7.38 6.25
C GLY A 160 2.51 6.78 5.69
N ASP A 161 2.03 5.68 6.28
CA ASP A 161 0.68 5.18 6.02
C ASP A 161 -0.39 6.18 6.51
N TRP A 162 -1.46 6.34 5.73
CA TRP A 162 -2.49 7.34 6.02
C TRP A 162 -3.47 6.90 7.11
N LEU A 163 -3.76 5.60 7.24
CA LEU A 163 -4.56 5.07 8.34
C LEU A 163 -3.82 5.34 9.65
N GLY A 164 -2.50 5.12 9.67
CA GLY A 164 -1.61 5.47 10.77
C GLY A 164 -1.59 6.95 11.19
N ARG A 165 -2.25 7.85 10.45
CA ARG A 165 -2.41 9.26 10.81
C ARG A 165 -3.84 9.68 11.10
N ILE A 166 -4.85 8.87 10.80
CA ILE A 166 -6.22 9.35 10.92
C ILE A 166 -6.59 9.74 12.36
N GLN A 167 -6.09 9.03 13.37
CA GLN A 167 -6.37 9.34 14.77
C GLN A 167 -5.83 10.72 15.18
N SER A 168 -4.71 11.19 14.59
CA SER A 168 -4.19 12.54 14.85
C SER A 168 -4.96 13.61 14.07
N LEU A 169 -5.57 13.26 12.93
CA LEU A 169 -6.47 14.12 12.17
C LEU A 169 -7.85 14.28 12.84
N LEU A 170 -8.26 13.29 13.64
CA LEU A 170 -9.55 13.23 14.33
C LEU A 170 -9.38 13.04 15.85
N PRO A 171 -8.69 13.94 16.56
CA PRO A 171 -8.36 13.76 17.98
C PRO A 171 -9.58 13.69 18.91
N GLN A 172 -10.73 14.18 18.47
CA GLN A 172 -12.00 14.14 19.20
C GLN A 172 -12.81 12.85 18.98
N CYS A 173 -12.40 12.02 18.02
CA CYS A 173 -13.08 10.79 17.67
C CYS A 173 -12.30 9.59 18.19
N GLU A 174 -13.01 8.55 18.61
CA GLU A 174 -12.46 7.21 18.71
C GLU A 174 -12.46 6.60 17.31
N VAL A 175 -11.27 6.37 16.73
CA VAL A 175 -11.16 5.77 15.40
C VAL A 175 -10.93 4.26 15.51
N THR A 176 -11.72 3.48 14.77
CA THR A 176 -11.43 2.06 14.52
C THR A 176 -11.22 1.89 13.01
N ALA A 177 -10.00 1.60 12.59
CA ALA A 177 -9.67 1.54 11.16
C ALA A 177 -8.97 0.22 10.82
N VAL A 178 -9.22 -0.27 9.61
CA VAL A 178 -8.59 -1.48 9.09
C VAL A 178 -8.46 -1.38 7.58
N ALA A 179 -7.34 -1.86 7.05
CA ALA A 179 -7.22 -2.12 5.62
C ALA A 179 -7.74 -3.53 5.33
N LEU A 180 -8.59 -3.67 4.31
CA LEU A 180 -9.08 -4.94 3.80
C LEU A 180 -8.35 -5.23 2.49
N GLU A 181 -7.39 -6.15 2.55
CA GLU A 181 -6.42 -6.45 1.49
C GLU A 181 -6.76 -7.76 0.79
N PHE A 182 -7.05 -7.68 -0.51
CA PHE A 182 -7.37 -8.84 -1.34
C PHE A 182 -6.19 -9.25 -2.23
N GLY A 183 -5.71 -10.48 -2.06
CA GLY A 183 -4.69 -11.04 -2.94
C GLY A 183 -5.20 -11.22 -4.37
N THR A 184 -4.29 -11.06 -5.32
CA THR A 184 -4.52 -11.18 -6.77
C THR A 184 -3.51 -12.15 -7.35
N VAL A 185 -2.32 -11.67 -7.73
CA VAL A 185 -1.21 -12.48 -8.25
C VAL A 185 -0.07 -12.52 -7.24
N ASP A 186 0.98 -13.28 -7.54
CA ASP A 186 2.15 -13.35 -6.66
C ASP A 186 2.91 -12.01 -6.59
N THR A 187 3.63 -11.82 -5.48
CA THR A 187 4.35 -10.56 -5.18
C THR A 187 5.43 -10.22 -6.19
N VAL A 188 6.03 -11.22 -6.87
CA VAL A 188 7.01 -10.97 -7.93
C VAL A 188 6.30 -10.39 -9.15
N THR A 189 5.17 -10.96 -9.56
CA THR A 189 4.35 -10.42 -10.66
C THR A 189 3.87 -8.99 -10.36
N VAL A 190 3.41 -8.72 -9.13
CA VAL A 190 3.05 -7.35 -8.70
C VAL A 190 4.24 -6.41 -8.82
N LEU A 191 5.42 -6.82 -8.31
CA LEU A 191 6.62 -6.00 -8.39
C LEU A 191 7.03 -5.74 -9.84
N GLN A 192 6.99 -6.73 -10.73
CA GLN A 192 7.31 -6.53 -12.16
C GLN A 192 6.38 -5.51 -12.82
N ALA A 193 5.08 -5.58 -12.53
CA ALA A 193 4.12 -4.62 -13.07
C ALA A 193 4.41 -3.19 -12.57
N LEU A 194 4.75 -3.02 -11.30
CA LEU A 194 5.13 -1.72 -10.74
C LEU A 194 6.45 -1.20 -11.32
N ARG A 195 7.43 -2.07 -11.55
CA ARG A 195 8.70 -1.68 -12.17
C ARG A 195 8.51 -1.24 -13.63
N ALA A 196 7.67 -1.94 -14.39
CA ALA A 196 7.32 -1.57 -15.76
C ALA A 196 6.64 -0.18 -15.82
N ASP A 197 5.70 0.08 -14.90
CA ASP A 197 5.06 1.40 -14.80
C ASP A 197 6.05 2.50 -14.42
N ALA A 198 6.92 2.25 -13.44
CA ALA A 198 7.94 3.20 -13.02
C ALA A 198 8.93 3.50 -14.16
N HIS A 199 9.42 2.48 -14.87
CA HIS A 199 10.30 2.67 -16.04
C HIS A 199 9.62 3.50 -17.12
N LEU A 200 8.39 3.16 -17.49
CA LEU A 200 7.63 3.87 -18.53
C LEU A 200 7.53 5.37 -18.26
N HIS A 201 7.36 5.77 -17.01
CA HIS A 201 7.26 7.18 -16.61
C HIS A 201 8.62 7.85 -16.34
N ALA A 202 9.64 7.08 -15.97
CA ALA A 202 10.99 7.59 -15.70
C ALA A 202 11.82 7.80 -16.97
N HIS A 203 11.75 6.84 -17.89
CA HIS A 203 12.65 6.71 -19.04
C HIS A 203 11.92 6.46 -20.37
N GLY A 204 10.65 6.04 -20.31
CA GLY A 204 9.82 5.77 -21.49
C GLY A 204 8.93 6.95 -21.94
N ASP A 205 7.93 6.61 -22.76
CA ASP A 205 6.87 7.52 -23.19
C ASP A 205 5.50 6.99 -22.73
N PRO A 206 4.91 7.56 -21.66
CA PRO A 206 3.59 7.18 -21.15
C PRO A 206 2.42 7.38 -22.13
N THR A 207 2.66 8.08 -23.23
CA THR A 207 1.70 8.29 -24.33
C THR A 207 2.03 7.47 -25.58
N GLY A 208 3.15 6.75 -25.56
CA GLY A 208 3.65 5.96 -26.68
C GLY A 208 2.92 4.62 -26.87
N PRO A 209 3.28 3.86 -27.94
CA PRO A 209 2.57 2.66 -28.34
C PRO A 209 2.48 1.56 -27.27
N GLY A 210 3.53 1.36 -26.46
CA GLY A 210 3.57 0.33 -25.41
C GLY A 210 2.91 0.72 -24.08
N ALA A 211 2.48 1.98 -23.92
CA ALA A 211 1.95 2.45 -22.66
C ALA A 211 0.61 1.80 -22.28
N ALA A 212 -0.18 1.37 -23.27
CA ALA A 212 -1.42 0.65 -23.03
C ALA A 212 -1.17 -0.73 -22.41
N ASP A 213 -0.14 -1.43 -22.86
CA ASP A 213 0.20 -2.78 -22.39
C ASP A 213 0.70 -2.75 -20.95
N VAL A 214 1.56 -1.76 -20.61
CA VAL A 214 2.01 -1.56 -19.22
C VAL A 214 0.83 -1.23 -18.29
N ARG A 215 -0.10 -0.37 -18.73
CA ARG A 215 -1.32 -0.09 -17.93
C ARG A 215 -2.19 -1.33 -17.74
N ALA A 216 -2.29 -2.19 -18.75
CA ALA A 216 -3.03 -3.44 -18.66
C ALA A 216 -2.34 -4.42 -17.70
N GLN A 217 -1.00 -4.51 -17.75
CA GLN A 217 -0.19 -5.30 -16.84
C GLN A 217 -0.37 -4.86 -15.38
N VAL A 218 -0.29 -3.54 -15.11
CA VAL A 218 -0.57 -2.99 -13.77
C VAL A 218 -1.98 -3.34 -13.33
N ARG A 219 -2.98 -3.13 -14.18
CA ARG A 219 -4.36 -3.48 -13.83
C ARG A 219 -4.48 -4.97 -13.46
N ALA A 220 -3.92 -5.86 -14.27
CA ALA A 220 -3.97 -7.30 -14.01
C ALA A 220 -3.26 -7.72 -12.72
N ALA A 221 -2.26 -6.96 -12.27
CA ALA A 221 -1.60 -7.19 -10.99
C ALA A 221 -2.46 -6.81 -9.77
N PHE A 222 -3.43 -5.90 -9.92
CA PHE A 222 -4.24 -5.37 -8.82
C PHE A 222 -5.75 -5.69 -8.94
N ALA A 223 -6.18 -6.20 -10.09
CA ALA A 223 -7.55 -6.63 -10.30
C ALA A 223 -7.57 -7.83 -11.23
N ASP A 224 -7.97 -8.98 -10.70
CA ASP A 224 -8.21 -10.17 -11.50
C ASP A 224 -9.57 -10.04 -12.21
N ASP A 225 -9.61 -10.32 -13.50
CA ASP A 225 -10.86 -10.31 -14.29
C ASP A 225 -11.63 -11.63 -14.16
N ASP A 226 -11.08 -12.64 -13.45
CA ASP A 226 -11.77 -13.88 -13.18
C ASP A 226 -13.06 -13.61 -12.35
N PRO A 227 -14.25 -13.96 -12.89
CA PRO A 227 -15.50 -13.84 -12.14
C PRO A 227 -15.50 -14.57 -10.80
N ALA A 228 -14.71 -15.63 -10.66
CA ALA A 228 -14.55 -16.35 -9.41
C ALA A 228 -13.80 -15.53 -8.35
N TRP A 229 -12.83 -14.69 -8.75
CA TRP A 229 -12.14 -13.76 -7.82
C TRP A 229 -13.13 -12.70 -7.33
N LEU A 230 -13.84 -12.06 -8.27
CA LEU A 230 -14.85 -11.04 -7.95
C LEU A 230 -15.93 -11.58 -7.01
N ALA A 231 -16.30 -12.86 -7.16
CA ALA A 231 -17.27 -13.53 -6.30
C ALA A 231 -16.79 -13.73 -4.85
N THR A 232 -15.48 -13.67 -4.57
CA THR A 232 -14.98 -13.74 -3.18
C THR A 232 -14.99 -12.37 -2.48
N LEU A 233 -14.89 -11.27 -3.25
CA LEU A 233 -14.73 -9.93 -2.69
C LEU A 233 -15.98 -9.44 -1.95
N LEU A 234 -17.14 -9.51 -2.61
CA LEU A 234 -18.38 -8.94 -2.07
C LEU A 234 -18.81 -9.59 -0.74
N PRO A 235 -18.85 -10.93 -0.59
CA PRO A 235 -19.20 -11.54 0.69
C PRO A 235 -18.27 -11.12 1.83
N ARG A 236 -16.95 -11.02 1.54
CA ARG A 236 -15.96 -10.62 2.54
C ARG A 236 -16.09 -9.15 2.91
N PHE A 237 -16.30 -8.26 1.94
CA PHE A 237 -16.57 -6.86 2.20
C PHE A 237 -17.86 -6.67 3.02
N ASP A 238 -18.95 -7.36 2.66
CA ASP A 238 -20.23 -7.28 3.34
C ASP A 238 -20.13 -7.77 4.80
N GLU A 239 -19.35 -8.82 5.06
CA GLU A 239 -19.04 -9.29 6.41
C GLU A 239 -18.37 -8.19 7.25
N VAL A 240 -17.30 -7.60 6.72
CA VAL A 240 -16.48 -6.59 7.42
C VAL A 240 -17.27 -5.28 7.62
N ALA A 241 -17.96 -4.81 6.59
CA ALA A 241 -18.79 -3.61 6.62
C ALA A 241 -20.02 -3.78 7.49
N GLY A 242 -20.65 -4.97 7.46
CA GLY A 242 -21.76 -5.33 8.33
C GLY A 242 -21.37 -5.31 9.80
N ALA A 243 -20.24 -5.94 10.15
CA ALA A 243 -19.70 -5.93 11.50
C ALA A 243 -19.35 -4.51 11.98
N ALA A 244 -18.72 -3.69 11.13
CA ALA A 244 -18.40 -2.30 11.44
C ALA A 244 -19.66 -1.47 11.75
N THR A 245 -20.68 -1.58 10.89
CA THR A 245 -21.94 -0.85 11.04
C THR A 245 -22.71 -1.28 12.29
N ALA A 246 -22.74 -2.59 12.58
CA ALA A 246 -23.39 -3.12 13.77
C ALA A 246 -22.73 -2.60 15.05
N ASN A 247 -21.39 -2.58 15.12
CA ASN A 247 -20.67 -2.12 16.30
C ASN A 247 -20.75 -0.60 16.49
N LEU A 248 -20.75 0.19 15.41
CA LEU A 248 -20.97 1.65 15.49
C LEU A 248 -22.35 2.03 16.01
N SER A 249 -23.37 1.18 15.81
CA SER A 249 -24.77 1.47 16.17
C SER A 249 -25.10 1.18 17.63
N VAL A 250 -24.21 0.51 18.37
CA VAL A 250 -24.44 0.04 19.75
C VAL A 250 -23.79 0.97 20.79
N SER A 251 -23.12 2.03 20.34
CA SER A 251 -22.31 2.95 21.15
C SER A 251 -23.02 4.25 21.54
#